data_AF-A0A194RLT9-F1
#
_entry.id   AF-A0A194RLT9-F1
#
_cell.length_a   1.000
_cell.length_b   1.000
_cell.length_c   1.000
_cell.angle_alpha   90.00
_cell.angle_beta   90.00
_cell.angle_gamma   90.00
#
_symmetry.space_group_name_H-M   'P 1'
#
loop_
_entity.id
_entity.type
_entity.pdbx_description
1 polymer ?
#
loop_
_entity_poly.entity_id
_entity_poly.type
_entity_poly.pdbx_seq_one_letter_code
_entity_poly.pdbx_strand_id
1 'polypeptide(L)'
;MGCLWSHELSEPERYERRQNYSSGSGQTLRTNATHAPYNCQSQSVAKPKALFGEYKCTACGRSWTSRLSWANSYSLCSRCKKPVYPFNQRELRPSDFAKTPSDNQEHKRDLCQMCQKLGYYCGNYGKLYTKKVK
;
A
#
# COMPACT_ATOMS: atom_id res chain seq x y z
N MET A 1 21.97 -23.81 41.84
CA MET A 1 21.56 -25.19 41.53
C MET A 1 20.04 -25.21 41.44
N GLY A 2 19.49 -25.64 40.30
CA GLY A 2 18.14 -26.24 40.22
C GLY A 2 16.96 -25.33 39.89
N CYS A 3 16.39 -25.55 38.70
CA CYS A 3 15.22 -24.92 38.11
C CYS A 3 13.89 -25.44 38.69
N LEU A 4 12.78 -24.68 38.56
CA LEU A 4 11.43 -25.23 38.34
C LEU A 4 10.58 -24.27 37.50
N TRP A 5 9.93 -24.79 36.46
CA TRP A 5 9.19 -24.08 35.42
C TRP A 5 7.72 -23.79 35.80
N SER A 6 7.23 -22.67 35.25
CA SER A 6 5.89 -22.38 34.71
C SER A 6 4.64 -22.45 35.59
N HIS A 7 3.91 -21.33 35.66
CA HIS A 7 2.56 -21.32 35.10
C HIS A 7 2.21 -19.95 34.50
N GLU A 8 1.89 -20.02 33.21
CA GLU A 8 1.38 -18.98 32.34
C GLU A 8 -0.03 -18.61 32.83
N LEU A 9 -0.20 -17.39 33.36
CA LEU A 9 -1.53 -16.88 33.69
C LEU A 9 -2.22 -16.43 32.40
N SER A 10 -3.41 -16.97 32.16
CA SER A 10 -4.24 -16.71 31.01
C SER A 10 -4.59 -15.22 30.85
N GLU A 11 -4.67 -14.77 29.60
CA GLU A 11 -4.94 -13.38 29.14
C GLU A 11 -6.13 -12.60 29.78
N PRO A 12 -7.26 -13.18 30.26
CA PRO A 12 -8.38 -12.36 30.73
C PRO A 12 -8.10 -11.52 31.99
N GLU A 13 -7.16 -11.91 32.86
CA GLU A 13 -6.88 -11.15 34.10
C GLU A 13 -6.09 -9.85 33.85
N ARG A 14 -5.41 -9.72 32.71
CA ARG A 14 -4.68 -8.48 32.38
C ARG A 14 -5.60 -7.35 31.93
N TYR A 15 -6.78 -7.69 31.41
CA TYR A 15 -7.73 -6.71 30.88
C TYR A 15 -8.49 -5.97 31.99
N GLU A 16 -8.88 -6.66 33.08
CA GLU A 16 -9.70 -6.04 34.14
C GLU A 16 -8.91 -5.14 35.09
N ARG A 17 -7.59 -5.37 35.26
CA ARG A 17 -6.74 -4.49 36.10
C ARG A 17 -6.61 -3.07 35.53
N ARG A 18 -6.85 -2.88 34.23
CA ARG A 18 -6.74 -1.56 33.57
C ARG A 18 -7.97 -0.66 33.81
N GLN A 19 -9.11 -1.22 34.24
CA GLN A 19 -10.36 -0.46 34.43
C GLN A 19 -10.53 0.13 35.83
N ASN A 20 -9.77 -0.33 36.84
CA ASN A 20 -9.98 0.06 38.25
C ASN A 20 -9.13 1.23 38.76
N TYR A 21 -8.46 2.00 37.88
CA TYR A 21 -7.78 3.25 38.26
C TYR A 21 -8.62 4.49 37.91
N SER A 22 -9.93 4.43 38.14
CA SER A 22 -10.85 5.57 37.96
C SER A 22 -11.66 5.76 39.23
N SER A 23 -11.01 6.17 40.31
CA SER A 23 -11.64 6.77 41.51
C SER A 23 -10.56 7.39 42.38
N GLY A 24 -10.39 8.72 42.30
CA GLY A 24 -9.39 9.44 43.09
C GLY A 24 -9.46 10.94 42.86
N SER A 25 -10.29 11.59 43.67
CA SER A 25 -10.48 13.04 43.75
C SER A 25 -9.21 13.83 44.09
N GLY A 26 -9.08 15.01 43.49
CA GLY A 26 -8.56 16.17 44.21
C GLY A 26 -7.40 16.94 43.56
N GLN A 27 -7.64 18.26 43.52
CA GLN A 27 -6.69 19.37 43.59
C GLN A 27 -6.33 20.10 42.28
N THR A 28 -6.73 21.37 42.31
CA THR A 28 -6.49 22.46 41.38
C THR A 28 -5.01 22.79 41.27
N LEU A 29 -4.45 22.80 40.06
CA LEU A 29 -3.28 23.59 39.74
C LEU A 29 -3.49 24.26 38.37
N ARG A 30 -3.52 25.60 38.40
CA ARG A 30 -3.42 26.44 37.22
C ARG A 30 -2.08 26.14 36.54
N THR A 31 -2.13 25.68 35.30
CA THR A 31 -0.98 25.74 34.40
C THR A 31 -1.41 26.46 33.14
N ASN A 32 -0.63 27.47 32.77
CA ASN A 32 -0.83 28.28 31.57
C ASN A 32 -0.86 27.35 30.36
N ALA A 33 -2.03 27.22 29.73
CA ALA A 33 -2.17 26.54 28.46
C ALA A 33 -1.54 27.42 27.38
N THR A 34 -0.23 27.27 27.20
CA THR A 34 0.40 27.64 25.93
C THR A 34 -0.19 26.68 24.91
N HIS A 35 -1.12 27.17 24.09
CA HIS A 35 -1.68 26.45 22.96
C HIS A 35 -0.51 26.05 22.05
N ALA A 36 0.02 24.85 22.23
CA ALA A 36 0.87 24.24 21.23
C ALA A 36 -0.02 24.09 20.00
N PRO A 37 0.27 24.75 18.87
CA PRO A 37 -0.46 24.48 17.66
C PRO A 37 -0.17 23.02 17.36
N TYR A 38 -1.20 22.17 17.42
CA TYR A 38 -1.18 20.87 16.80
C TYR A 38 -0.86 21.14 15.33
N ASN A 39 0.42 21.06 14.99
CA ASN A 39 0.89 21.14 13.63
C ASN A 39 0.43 19.83 12.98
N CYS A 40 -0.82 19.84 12.54
CA CYS A 40 -1.34 18.94 11.54
C CYS A 40 -0.57 19.27 10.26
N GLN A 41 0.69 18.81 10.22
CA GLN A 41 1.40 18.69 8.96
C GLN A 41 0.56 17.73 8.16
N SER A 42 -0.24 18.29 7.25
CA SER A 42 -0.96 17.58 6.22
C SER A 42 0.05 16.64 5.58
N GLN A 43 0.05 15.38 6.03
CA GLN A 43 0.85 14.35 5.42
C GLN A 43 0.42 14.36 3.96
N SER A 44 1.35 14.73 3.08
CA SER A 44 1.11 14.75 1.65
C SER A 44 0.68 13.33 1.29
N VAL A 45 -0.62 13.13 1.09
CA VAL A 45 -1.18 11.82 0.75
C VAL A 45 -0.39 11.35 -0.46
N ALA A 46 0.43 10.32 -0.27
CA ALA A 46 1.38 9.89 -1.26
C ALA A 46 0.59 9.58 -2.53
N LYS A 47 0.82 10.37 -3.58
CA LYS A 47 0.12 10.19 -4.85
C LYS A 47 0.34 8.72 -5.26
N PRO A 48 -0.72 7.99 -5.64
CA PRO A 48 -0.55 6.63 -6.11
C PRO A 48 0.38 6.66 -7.33
N LYS A 49 1.51 5.96 -7.22
CA LYS A 49 2.53 5.85 -8.26
C LYS A 49 2.47 4.45 -8.86
N ALA A 50 2.63 4.39 -10.17
CA ALA A 50 2.87 3.12 -10.85
C ALA A 50 4.28 2.62 -10.51
N LEU A 51 4.40 1.31 -10.41
CA LEU A 51 5.63 0.57 -10.15
C LEU A 51 5.97 -0.31 -11.34
N PHE A 52 7.23 -0.69 -11.43
CA PHE A 52 7.65 -1.80 -12.26
C PHE A 52 7.24 -3.10 -11.57
N GLY A 53 6.45 -3.93 -12.24
CA GLY A 53 6.01 -5.22 -11.74
C GLY A 53 6.43 -6.36 -12.65
N GLU A 54 6.89 -7.44 -12.04
CA GLU A 54 7.20 -8.70 -12.71
C GLU A 54 6.12 -9.72 -12.39
N TYR A 55 5.64 -10.41 -13.42
CA TYR A 55 4.51 -11.33 -13.36
C TYR A 55 4.94 -12.71 -13.83
N LYS A 56 4.41 -13.75 -13.18
CA LYS A 56 4.58 -15.14 -13.58
C LYS A 56 3.26 -15.87 -13.41
N CYS A 57 2.69 -16.33 -14.52
CA CYS A 57 1.48 -17.14 -14.47
C CYS A 57 1.82 -18.55 -13.97
N THR A 58 1.20 -18.96 -12.87
CA THR A 58 1.37 -20.30 -12.30
C THR A 58 0.71 -21.39 -13.14
N ALA A 59 -0.29 -21.05 -13.96
CA ALA A 59 -1.01 -22.01 -14.78
C ALA A 59 -0.31 -22.38 -16.10
N CYS A 60 0.34 -21.43 -16.78
CA CYS A 60 1.02 -21.68 -18.06
C CYS A 60 2.51 -21.33 -18.06
N GLY A 61 3.08 -20.97 -16.91
CA GLY A 61 4.50 -20.64 -16.76
C GLY A 61 4.96 -19.33 -17.41
N ARG A 62 4.09 -18.62 -18.14
CA ARG A 62 4.46 -17.39 -18.86
C ARG A 62 4.84 -16.28 -17.87
N SER A 63 5.96 -15.62 -18.13
CA SER A 63 6.37 -14.42 -17.41
C SER A 63 6.28 -13.19 -18.31
N TRP A 64 6.06 -12.03 -17.69
CA TRP A 64 6.08 -10.72 -18.35
C TRP A 64 6.35 -9.63 -17.32
N THR A 65 6.75 -8.46 -17.80
CA THR A 65 6.98 -7.28 -16.96
C THR A 65 6.03 -6.16 -17.37
N SER A 66 5.76 -5.23 -16.46
CA SER A 66 4.93 -4.06 -16.74
C SER A 66 5.39 -2.86 -15.93
N ARG A 67 5.47 -1.70 -16.59
CA ARG A 67 5.76 -0.40 -15.96
C ARG A 67 4.52 0.26 -15.34
N LEU A 68 3.36 -0.37 -15.51
CA LEU A 68 2.06 0.09 -15.00
C LEU A 68 1.51 -0.92 -13.99
N SER A 69 2.38 -1.42 -13.13
CA SER A 69 1.99 -2.24 -12.00
C SER A 69 1.54 -1.34 -10.87
N TRP A 70 0.39 -1.63 -10.28
CA TRP A 70 -0.14 -0.87 -9.15
C TRP A 70 -0.18 -1.78 -7.93
N ALA A 71 -0.01 -1.20 -6.74
CA ALA A 71 -0.14 -1.94 -5.50
C ALA A 71 -1.51 -2.63 -5.43
N ASN A 72 -1.53 -3.87 -4.93
CA ASN A 72 -2.74 -4.70 -4.77
C ASN A 72 -3.57 -4.90 -6.06
N SER A 73 -2.94 -4.78 -7.23
CA SER A 73 -3.61 -4.91 -8.53
C SER A 73 -3.04 -6.06 -9.35
N TYR A 74 -3.89 -6.80 -10.06
CA TYR A 74 -3.48 -7.91 -10.94
C TYR A 74 -3.44 -7.52 -12.41
N SER A 75 -2.73 -8.32 -13.19
CA SER A 75 -2.85 -8.38 -14.65
C SER A 75 -3.36 -9.76 -15.05
N LEU A 76 -4.32 -9.82 -15.95
CA LEU A 76 -4.78 -11.09 -16.53
C LEU A 76 -3.69 -11.68 -17.41
N CYS A 77 -3.46 -12.99 -17.27
CA CYS A 77 -2.61 -13.72 -18.20
C CYS A 77 -3.22 -13.65 -19.61
N SER A 78 -2.43 -13.26 -20.61
CA SER A 78 -2.89 -13.19 -22.00
C SER A 78 -3.40 -14.52 -22.57
N ARG A 79 -2.86 -15.66 -22.08
CA ARG A 79 -3.26 -17.02 -22.46
C ARG A 79 -4.39 -17.55 -21.58
N CYS A 80 -4.16 -17.64 -20.27
CA CYS A 80 -5.10 -18.30 -19.35
C CYS A 80 -6.27 -17.43 -18.90
N LYS A 81 -6.21 -16.11 -19.09
CA LYS A 81 -7.19 -15.14 -18.59
C LYS A 81 -7.44 -15.21 -17.08
N LYS A 82 -6.52 -15.81 -16.33
CA LYS A 82 -6.54 -15.83 -14.85
C LYS A 82 -5.85 -14.58 -14.29
N PRO A 83 -6.28 -14.05 -13.14
CA PRO A 83 -5.61 -12.94 -12.46
C PRO A 83 -4.22 -13.39 -12.00
N VAL A 84 -3.20 -12.59 -12.35
CA VAL A 84 -1.82 -12.81 -11.92
C VAL A 84 -1.35 -11.55 -11.21
N TYR A 85 -0.99 -11.71 -9.94
CA TYR A 85 -0.38 -10.65 -9.15
C TYR A 85 1.11 -10.58 -9.44
N PRO A 86 1.71 -9.38 -9.36
CA PRO A 86 3.14 -9.24 -9.52
C PRO A 86 3.83 -9.94 -8.34
N PHE A 87 4.83 -10.77 -8.63
CA PHE A 87 5.61 -11.44 -7.59
C PHE A 87 6.73 -10.53 -7.05
N ASN A 88 7.23 -9.62 -7.91
CA ASN A 88 8.15 -8.57 -7.54
C ASN A 88 7.60 -7.23 -8.04
N GLN A 89 7.62 -6.21 -7.16
CA GLN A 89 7.36 -4.83 -7.53
C GLN A 89 8.51 -3.95 -7.06
N ARG A 90 8.94 -3.02 -7.90
CA ARG A 90 9.97 -2.04 -7.57
C ARG A 90 9.63 -0.69 -8.17
N GLU A 91 10.27 0.35 -7.65
CA GLU A 91 10.17 1.68 -8.25
C GLU A 91 10.73 1.69 -9.68
N LEU A 92 10.12 2.53 -10.51
CA LEU A 92 10.58 2.78 -11.87
C LEU A 92 11.90 3.54 -11.83
N ARG A 93 12.94 2.97 -12.43
CA ARG A 93 14.25 3.59 -12.60
C ARG A 93 14.28 4.42 -13.88
N PRO A 94 15.21 5.39 -14.01
CA PRO A 94 15.40 6.16 -15.26
C PRO A 94 15.50 5.28 -16.51
N SER A 95 16.17 4.13 -16.40
CA SER A 95 16.31 3.15 -17.47
C SER A 95 14.99 2.53 -17.95
N ASP A 96 13.98 2.43 -17.08
CA ASP A 96 12.67 1.84 -17.43
C ASP A 96 11.83 2.80 -18.32
N PHE A 97 12.21 4.08 -18.38
CA PHE A 97 11.59 5.06 -19.26
C PHE A 97 12.25 5.10 -20.64
N ALA A 98 13.40 4.43 -20.82
CA ALA A 98 14.05 4.32 -22.12
C ALA A 98 13.17 3.47 -23.05
N LYS A 99 12.73 4.07 -24.16
CA LYS A 99 11.85 3.42 -25.13
C LYS A 99 12.59 2.26 -25.80
N THR A 100 12.27 1.04 -25.41
CA THR A 100 12.74 -0.17 -26.10
C THR A 100 11.71 -0.64 -27.14
N PRO A 101 12.07 -1.44 -28.15
CA PRO A 101 11.08 -2.00 -29.08
C PRO A 101 9.99 -2.83 -28.36
N SER A 102 10.32 -3.44 -27.21
CA SER A 102 9.35 -4.11 -26.34
C SER A 102 8.39 -3.17 -25.62
N ASP A 103 8.71 -1.88 -25.50
CA ASP A 103 7.77 -0.87 -24.97
C ASP A 103 6.63 -0.53 -25.91
N ASN A 104 6.78 -0.82 -27.21
CA ASN A 104 5.68 -0.70 -28.17
C ASN A 104 4.63 -1.80 -27.97
N GLN A 105 4.87 -2.75 -27.05
CA GLN A 105 3.85 -3.71 -26.66
C GLN A 105 2.78 -2.96 -25.86
N GLU A 106 1.79 -2.50 -26.62
CA GLU A 106 0.65 -1.72 -26.14
C GLU A 106 0.09 -2.33 -24.86
N HIS A 107 0.02 -1.51 -23.81
CA HIS A 107 -0.53 -1.92 -22.54
C HIS A 107 -2.00 -2.30 -22.74
N LYS A 108 -2.26 -3.59 -22.68
CA LYS A 108 -3.59 -4.15 -22.97
C LYS A 108 -4.53 -3.81 -21.82
N ARG A 109 -5.36 -2.78 -22.03
CA ARG A 109 -6.35 -2.29 -21.05
C ARG A 109 -7.25 -3.43 -20.56
N ASP A 110 -7.64 -4.32 -21.46
CA ASP A 110 -8.53 -5.44 -21.17
C ASP A 110 -7.91 -6.48 -20.22
N LEU A 111 -6.57 -6.48 -20.07
CA LEU A 111 -5.88 -7.38 -19.16
C LEU A 111 -5.48 -6.68 -17.85
N CYS A 112 -5.53 -5.35 -17.77
CA CYS A 112 -5.09 -4.63 -16.58
C CYS A 112 -6.28 -4.32 -15.68
N GLN A 113 -6.26 -4.82 -14.44
CA GLN A 113 -7.33 -4.56 -13.47
C GLN A 113 -7.52 -3.05 -13.22
N MET A 114 -6.43 -2.27 -13.17
CA MET A 114 -6.53 -0.83 -12.94
C MET A 114 -7.15 -0.09 -14.13
N CYS A 115 -6.87 -0.48 -15.38
CA CYS A 115 -7.57 0.09 -16.53
C CYS A 115 -9.06 -0.23 -16.50
N GLN A 116 -9.42 -1.47 -16.18
CA GLN A 116 -10.82 -1.89 -16.05
C GLN A 116 -11.54 -1.10 -14.95
N LYS A 117 -10.89 -0.94 -13.77
CA LYS A 117 -11.43 -0.17 -12.64
C LYS A 117 -11.62 1.31 -12.95
N LEU A 118 -10.67 1.92 -13.67
CA LEU A 118 -10.72 3.34 -14.01
C LEU A 118 -11.64 3.64 -15.21
N GLY A 119 -11.89 2.66 -16.08
CA GLY A 119 -12.59 2.86 -17.36
C GLY A 119 -11.73 3.55 -18.43
N TYR A 120 -10.47 3.86 -18.14
CA TYR A 120 -9.52 4.49 -19.06
C TYR A 120 -8.09 3.98 -18.84
N TYR A 121 -7.17 4.41 -19.71
CA TYR A 121 -5.76 4.02 -19.65
C TYR A 121 -5.08 4.44 -18.33
N CYS A 122 -4.67 3.46 -17.52
CA CYS A 122 -4.12 3.70 -16.19
C CYS A 122 -2.76 4.42 -16.20
N GLY A 123 -2.03 4.43 -17.31
CA GLY A 123 -0.79 5.24 -17.44
C GLY A 123 -1.01 6.75 -17.40
N ASN A 124 -2.26 7.21 -17.50
CA ASN A 124 -2.65 8.60 -17.30
C ASN A 124 -3.07 8.91 -15.85
N TYR A 125 -3.26 7.88 -15.02
CA TYR A 125 -3.58 8.04 -13.61
C TYR A 125 -2.42 8.76 -12.90
N GLY A 126 -2.73 9.83 -12.16
CA GLY A 126 -1.74 10.72 -11.56
C GLY A 126 -1.27 11.90 -12.43
N LYS A 127 -1.25 11.78 -13.76
CA LYS A 127 -0.95 12.91 -14.68
C LYS A 127 -2.13 13.88 -14.81
N LEU A 128 -3.36 13.38 -14.68
CA LEU A 128 -4.57 14.22 -14.70
C LEU A 128 -4.69 15.10 -13.45
N TYR A 129 -4.03 14.74 -12.35
CA TYR A 129 -4.09 15.51 -11.10
C TYR A 129 -3.36 16.86 -11.21
N THR A 130 -2.37 17.01 -12.09
CA THR A 130 -1.59 18.25 -12.22
C THR A 130 -2.28 19.31 -13.09
N LYS A 131 -3.35 18.97 -13.82
CA LYS A 131 -4.08 19.93 -14.67
C LYS A 131 -5.23 20.67 -13.97
N LYS A 132 -5.62 20.28 -12.76
CA LYS A 132 -6.72 20.90 -12.00
C LYS A 132 -6.28 22.04 -11.06
N VAL A 133 -5.02 22.47 -11.14
CA VAL A 133 -4.52 23.65 -10.42
C VAL A 133 -4.19 24.71 -11.47
N LYS A 134 -5.20 25.44 -11.92
CA LYS A 134 -5.03 26.71 -12.62
C LYS A 134 -6.23 27.59 -12.34
#